data_AF-A0A946Q8H5-F1
#
_entry.id   AF-A0A946Q8H5-F1
#
_cell.length_a   1.000
_cell.length_b   1.000
_cell.length_c   1.000
_cell.angle_alpha   90.00
_cell.angle_beta   90.00
_cell.angle_gamma   90.00
#
_symmetry.space_group_name_H-M   'P 1'
#
loop_
_entity.id
_entity.type
_entity.pdbx_description
1 polymer ?
#
loop_
_entity_poly.entity_id
_entity_poly.type
_entity_poly.pdbx_seq_one_letter_code
_entity_poly.pdbx_strand_id
1 'polypeptide(L)'
;MSPERWRSTFVNYNQLLAKNYLSGRIPVIKATNVANNLLVDVLRYMPNSKVLYLYSDLESFLISNMKKTTETQEKMAGLLAGFLRDSDFGKKYPAYINVSQLSFLQICSLIWVVNLHGLQRAIQEVGAANVRTLEMAVLLSDLPNTLSDVSRYFGHQSNAQEIRGMMDHEVVGRHAKDQSQLFDVTLRDREALTILDRFGPEVERAKQWIQPLVEELDLTSSIESQAVTSGRPLSAGDV
;
A
#
# COMPACT_ATOMS: atom_id res chain seq x y z
N MET A 1 -1.06 -7.52 28.01
CA MET A 1 0.07 -6.58 28.21
C MET A 1 -0.51 -5.21 28.58
N SER A 2 0.06 -4.47 29.52
CA SER A 2 -0.44 -3.12 29.85
C SER A 2 -0.16 -2.14 28.71
N PRO A 3 -0.98 -1.07 28.53
CA PRO A 3 -0.73 -0.04 27.52
C PRO A 3 0.67 0.60 27.61
N GLU A 4 1.16 0.84 28.82
CA GLU A 4 2.49 1.40 29.05
C GLU A 4 3.61 0.46 28.61
N ARG A 5 3.48 -0.84 28.91
CA ARG A 5 4.45 -1.85 28.48
C ARG A 5 4.43 -2.01 26.96
N TRP A 6 3.25 -1.96 26.32
CA TRP A 6 3.13 -1.96 24.87
C TRP A 6 3.86 -0.77 24.25
N ARG A 7 3.57 0.45 24.71
CA ARG A 7 4.22 1.68 24.23
C ARG A 7 5.74 1.57 24.34
N SER A 8 6.25 1.15 25.50
CA SER A 8 7.69 0.99 25.72
C SER A 8 8.31 -0.03 24.76
N THR A 9 7.69 -1.21 24.62
CA THR A 9 8.14 -2.23 23.66
C THR A 9 8.11 -1.69 22.23
N PHE A 10 7.01 -1.10 21.79
CA PHE A 10 6.83 -0.58 20.44
C PHE A 10 7.89 0.48 20.08
N VAL A 11 8.09 1.48 20.94
CA VAL A 11 9.05 2.56 20.73
C VAL A 11 10.48 2.02 20.70
N ASN A 12 10.85 1.18 21.68
CA ASN A 12 12.23 0.68 21.77
C ASN A 12 12.59 -0.19 20.56
N TYR A 13 11.69 -1.06 20.10
CA TYR A 13 11.96 -1.89 18.91
C TYR A 13 12.10 -1.05 17.64
N ASN A 14 11.24 -0.05 17.44
CA ASN A 14 11.36 0.83 16.28
C ASN A 14 12.63 1.70 16.33
N GLN A 15 13.04 2.16 17.51
CA GLN A 15 14.31 2.87 17.67
C GLN A 15 15.52 1.99 17.35
N LEU A 16 15.47 0.69 17.69
CA LEU A 16 16.51 -0.26 17.32
C LEU A 16 16.56 -0.46 15.80
N LEU A 17 15.41 -0.56 15.13
CA LEU A 17 15.33 -0.67 13.67
C LEU A 17 15.77 0.62 12.96
N ALA A 18 15.58 1.78 13.59
CA ALA A 18 15.94 3.09 13.05
C ALA A 18 17.39 3.53 13.37
N LYS A 19 18.27 2.63 13.84
CA LYS A 19 19.68 2.96 14.03
C LYS A 19 20.37 3.22 12.68
N ASN A 20 21.02 4.37 12.53
CA ASN A 20 21.61 4.84 11.27
C ASN A 20 23.16 4.78 11.21
N TYR A 21 23.81 4.14 12.20
CA TYR A 21 25.26 3.87 12.29
C TYR A 21 26.16 5.05 11.82
N LEU A 22 25.87 6.28 12.27
CA LEU A 22 26.68 7.48 11.98
C LEU A 22 26.81 7.84 10.48
N SER A 23 25.99 7.26 9.60
CA SER A 23 26.04 7.55 8.17
C SER A 23 25.51 8.95 7.80
N GLY A 24 24.86 9.65 8.74
CA GLY A 24 24.11 10.88 8.47
C GLY A 24 22.85 10.67 7.62
N ARG A 25 22.53 9.42 7.24
CA ARG A 25 21.36 9.08 6.41
C ARG A 25 20.13 8.84 7.28
N ILE A 26 18.98 9.13 6.69
CA ILE A 26 17.67 8.86 7.30
C ILE A 26 17.28 7.41 6.96
N PRO A 27 17.05 6.53 7.96
CA PRO A 27 16.59 5.17 7.71
C PRO A 27 15.14 5.19 7.23
N VAL A 28 14.84 4.43 6.17
CA VAL A 28 13.49 4.20 5.67
C VAL A 28 13.12 2.75 5.94
N ILE A 29 12.07 2.53 6.73
CA ILE A 29 11.59 1.19 7.10
C ILE A 29 10.41 0.84 6.19
N LYS A 30 10.57 -0.17 5.35
CA LYS A 30 9.46 -0.73 4.56
C LYS A 30 8.72 -1.78 5.38
N ALA A 31 7.55 -1.42 5.89
CA ALA A 31 6.64 -2.36 6.50
C ALA A 31 5.92 -3.21 5.43
N THR A 32 5.65 -4.47 5.74
CA THR A 32 4.70 -5.28 4.95
C THR A 32 3.27 -4.92 5.33
N ASN A 33 2.30 -5.18 4.47
CA ASN A 33 0.88 -4.86 4.72
C ASN A 33 0.33 -5.50 6.01
N VAL A 34 0.89 -6.64 6.46
CA VAL A 34 0.51 -7.26 7.73
C VAL A 34 0.74 -6.34 8.93
N ALA A 35 1.73 -5.45 8.85
CA ALA A 35 2.04 -4.50 9.91
C ALA A 35 1.21 -3.20 9.85
N ASN A 36 0.27 -3.06 8.90
CA ASN A 36 -0.56 -1.86 8.78
C ASN A 36 -1.49 -1.67 9.99
N ASN A 37 -1.80 -2.73 10.74
CA ASN A 37 -2.52 -2.64 12.02
C ASN A 37 -1.77 -1.83 13.09
N LEU A 38 -0.45 -1.67 12.96
CA LEU A 38 0.38 -0.87 13.85
C LEU A 38 0.40 0.63 13.51
N LEU A 39 -0.27 1.05 12.44
CA LEU A 39 -0.19 2.43 11.95
C LEU A 39 -0.63 3.46 13.00
N VAL A 40 -1.71 3.19 13.74
CA VAL A 40 -2.17 4.06 14.83
C VAL A 40 -1.06 4.25 15.87
N ASP A 41 -0.36 3.17 16.23
CA ASP A 41 0.74 3.21 17.21
C ASP A 41 1.97 3.94 16.66
N VAL A 42 2.28 3.80 15.37
CA VAL A 42 3.33 4.60 14.70
C VAL A 42 3.00 6.08 14.85
N LEU A 43 1.81 6.51 14.43
CA LEU A 43 1.43 7.92 14.46
C LEU A 43 1.37 8.47 15.89
N ARG A 44 0.88 7.67 16.84
CA ARG A 44 0.70 8.08 18.24
C ARG A 44 2.01 8.14 19.00
N TYR A 45 2.86 7.12 18.90
CA TYR A 45 4.06 6.98 19.73
C TYR A 45 5.33 7.46 19.04
N MET A 46 5.29 7.68 17.71
CA MET A 46 6.37 8.25 16.92
C MET A 46 5.86 9.43 16.10
N PRO A 47 5.34 10.50 16.75
CA PRO A 47 4.63 11.58 16.05
C PRO A 47 5.49 12.37 15.07
N ASN A 48 6.82 12.28 15.16
CA ASN A 48 7.75 12.93 14.23
C ASN A 48 8.13 12.06 13.02
N SER A 49 7.70 10.80 12.99
CA SER A 49 7.97 9.89 11.88
C SER A 49 7.07 10.19 10.70
N LYS A 50 7.66 10.32 9.52
CA LYS A 50 6.94 10.46 8.26
C LYS A 50 6.51 9.10 7.75
N VAL A 51 5.24 8.99 7.36
CA VAL A 51 4.64 7.77 6.80
C VAL A 51 4.30 8.03 5.34
N LEU A 52 4.77 7.14 4.46
CA LEU A 52 4.32 7.08 3.07
C LEU A 52 3.54 5.77 2.88
N TYR A 53 2.25 5.88 2.59
CA TYR A 53 1.38 4.74 2.34
C TYR A 53 1.27 4.49 0.83
N LEU A 54 1.88 3.40 0.36
CA LEU A 54 1.80 2.99 -1.04
C LEU A 54 0.52 2.19 -1.28
N TYR A 55 -0.22 2.53 -2.34
CA TYR A 55 -1.42 1.81 -2.73
C TYR A 55 -1.53 1.67 -4.25
N SER A 56 -2.46 0.84 -4.70
CA SER A 56 -2.92 0.77 -6.09
C SER A 56 -4.44 0.86 -6.11
N ASP A 57 -5.01 1.14 -7.27
CA ASP A 57 -6.42 0.92 -7.52
C ASP A 57 -6.82 -0.56 -7.25
N LEU A 58 -8.12 -0.79 -7.10
CA LEU A 58 -8.68 -2.10 -6.80
C LEU A 58 -8.41 -3.12 -7.91
N GLU A 59 -8.53 -2.74 -9.18
CA GLU A 59 -8.36 -3.65 -10.32
C GLU A 59 -6.91 -4.15 -10.41
N SER A 60 -5.95 -3.24 -10.38
CA SER A 60 -4.51 -3.51 -10.28
C SER A 60 -4.21 -4.42 -9.08
N PHE A 61 -4.85 -4.19 -7.93
CA PHE A 61 -4.69 -5.03 -6.76
C PHE A 61 -5.20 -6.45 -7.00
N LEU A 62 -6.40 -6.62 -7.57
CA LEU A 62 -6.98 -7.92 -7.89
C LEU A 62 -6.11 -8.70 -8.88
N ILE A 63 -5.72 -8.07 -9.99
CA ILE A 63 -4.83 -8.65 -11.01
C ILE A 63 -3.53 -9.12 -10.36
N SER A 64 -2.91 -8.29 -9.51
CA SER A 64 -1.65 -8.65 -8.85
C SER A 64 -1.77 -9.88 -7.94
N ASN A 65 -2.96 -10.13 -7.37
CA ASN A 65 -3.21 -11.31 -6.54
C ASN A 65 -3.53 -12.55 -7.38
N MET A 66 -4.17 -12.39 -8.54
CA MET A 66 -4.41 -13.48 -9.49
C MET A 66 -3.12 -14.06 -10.07
N LYS A 67 -2.06 -13.24 -10.20
CA LYS A 67 -0.72 -13.67 -10.65
C LYS A 67 0.00 -14.59 -9.66
N LYS A 68 -0.45 -14.64 -8.40
CA LYS A 68 0.24 -15.40 -7.35
C LYS A 68 0.00 -16.89 -7.55
N THR A 69 0.94 -17.70 -7.06
CA THR A 69 0.82 -19.16 -7.04
C THR A 69 -0.42 -19.60 -6.24
N THR A 70 -0.99 -20.76 -6.58
CA THR A 70 -2.15 -21.35 -5.86
C THR A 70 -1.91 -21.42 -4.35
N GLU A 71 -0.72 -21.85 -3.92
CA GLU A 71 -0.34 -21.91 -2.49
C GLU A 71 -0.43 -20.54 -1.81
N THR A 72 -0.06 -19.47 -2.51
CA THR A 72 -0.17 -18.11 -1.96
C THR A 72 -1.62 -17.64 -1.94
N GLN A 73 -2.41 -18.00 -2.96
CA GLN A 73 -3.83 -17.66 -3.04
C GLN A 73 -4.63 -18.33 -1.90
N GLU A 74 -4.33 -19.59 -1.57
CA GLU A 74 -4.97 -20.33 -0.47
C GLU A 74 -4.77 -19.66 0.90
N LYS A 75 -3.65 -18.95 1.09
CA LYS A 75 -3.35 -18.23 2.35
C LYS A 75 -4.14 -16.92 2.51
N MET A 76 -4.77 -16.40 1.44
CA MET A 76 -5.45 -15.10 1.47
C MET A 76 -6.67 -15.08 2.40
N ALA A 77 -7.40 -16.19 2.52
CA ALA A 77 -8.52 -16.31 3.47
C ALA A 77 -8.04 -16.14 4.92
N GLY A 78 -6.93 -16.78 5.28
CA GLY A 78 -6.31 -16.65 6.60
C GLY A 78 -5.80 -15.23 6.86
N LEU A 79 -5.23 -14.59 5.84
CA LEU A 79 -4.78 -13.19 5.91
C LEU A 79 -5.95 -12.23 6.20
N LEU A 80 -7.05 -12.35 5.46
CA LEU A 80 -8.26 -11.55 5.70
C LEU A 80 -8.80 -11.78 7.12
N ALA A 81 -8.89 -13.04 7.55
CA ALA A 81 -9.34 -13.38 8.91
C ALA A 81 -8.44 -12.77 10.00
N GLY A 82 -7.14 -12.62 9.75
CA GLY A 82 -6.23 -11.87 10.61
C GLY A 82 -6.59 -10.37 10.64
N PHE A 83 -6.73 -9.74 9.48
CA PHE A 83 -7.08 -8.31 9.40
C PHE A 83 -8.42 -7.96 10.03
N LEU A 84 -9.43 -8.81 9.87
CA LEU A 84 -10.74 -8.61 10.49
C LEU A 84 -10.69 -8.74 12.02
N ARG A 85 -9.77 -9.56 12.55
CA ARG A 85 -9.57 -9.75 14.00
C ARG A 85 -8.78 -8.60 14.63
N ASP A 86 -7.78 -8.10 13.90
CA ASP A 86 -6.86 -7.07 14.38
C ASP A 86 -7.40 -5.64 14.18
N SER A 87 -8.59 -5.49 13.60
CA SER A 87 -9.25 -4.20 13.40
C SER A 87 -10.67 -4.18 13.97
N ASP A 88 -11.28 -3.00 14.04
CA ASP A 88 -12.70 -2.85 14.38
C ASP A 88 -13.64 -3.19 13.20
N PHE A 89 -13.08 -3.45 12.00
CA PHE A 89 -13.84 -3.65 10.77
C PHE A 89 -14.81 -4.82 10.87
N GLY A 90 -14.34 -5.99 11.33
CA GLY A 90 -15.20 -7.18 11.43
C GLY A 90 -16.37 -7.02 12.41
N LYS A 91 -16.23 -6.14 13.41
CA LYS A 91 -17.32 -5.81 14.35
C LYS A 91 -18.36 -4.89 13.72
N LYS A 92 -17.91 -3.91 12.91
CA LYS A 92 -18.79 -2.96 12.22
C LYS A 92 -19.52 -3.60 11.04
N TYR A 93 -18.85 -4.51 10.34
CA TYR A 93 -19.37 -5.14 9.13
C TYR A 93 -19.46 -6.66 9.27
N PRO A 94 -20.39 -7.17 10.11
CA PRO A 94 -20.53 -8.59 10.38
C PRO A 94 -20.88 -9.41 9.13
N ALA A 95 -21.44 -8.78 8.09
CA ALA A 95 -21.75 -9.44 6.82
C ALA A 95 -20.51 -10.03 6.10
N TYR A 96 -19.30 -9.54 6.41
CA TYR A 96 -18.06 -9.95 5.74
C TYR A 96 -17.17 -10.88 6.57
N ILE A 97 -17.60 -11.30 7.77
CA ILE A 97 -16.75 -12.10 8.68
C ILE A 97 -16.68 -13.58 8.28
N ASN A 98 -17.67 -14.08 7.54
CA ASN A 98 -17.70 -15.48 7.13
C ASN A 98 -16.86 -15.72 5.88
N VAL A 99 -15.54 -15.68 6.06
CA VAL A 99 -14.55 -15.73 4.97
C VAL A 99 -14.69 -16.99 4.09
N SER A 100 -15.19 -18.11 4.63
CA SER A 100 -15.36 -19.36 3.87
C SER A 100 -16.46 -19.30 2.81
N GLN A 101 -17.35 -18.30 2.86
CA GLN A 101 -18.41 -18.08 1.87
C GLN A 101 -17.99 -17.12 0.75
N LEU A 102 -16.77 -16.57 0.83
CA LEU A 102 -16.28 -15.59 -0.12
C LEU A 102 -15.44 -16.25 -1.21
N SER A 103 -15.61 -15.81 -2.45
CA SER A 103 -14.69 -16.15 -3.53
C SER A 103 -13.32 -15.52 -3.31
N PHE A 104 -12.30 -16.05 -3.98
CA PHE A 104 -10.93 -15.52 -3.90
C PHE A 104 -10.84 -14.01 -4.19
N LEU A 105 -11.52 -13.52 -5.23
CA LEU A 105 -11.50 -12.10 -5.56
C LEU A 105 -12.27 -11.25 -4.56
N GLN A 106 -13.36 -11.75 -3.98
CA GLN A 106 -14.07 -11.07 -2.89
C GLN A 106 -13.19 -10.93 -1.64
N ILE A 107 -12.42 -11.99 -1.31
CA ILE A 107 -11.42 -11.96 -0.23
C ILE A 107 -10.36 -10.88 -0.52
N CYS A 108 -9.83 -10.83 -1.74
CA CYS A 108 -8.86 -9.82 -2.14
C CYS A 108 -9.44 -8.41 -2.07
N SER A 109 -10.66 -8.20 -2.59
CA SER A 109 -11.37 -6.91 -2.51
C SER A 109 -11.53 -6.43 -1.05
N LEU A 110 -11.92 -7.33 -0.13
CA LEU A 110 -12.01 -6.97 1.28
C LEU A 110 -10.66 -6.67 1.92
N ILE A 111 -9.60 -7.41 1.55
CA ILE A 111 -8.25 -7.10 2.03
C ILE A 111 -7.86 -5.67 1.63
N TRP A 112 -8.14 -5.27 0.40
CA TRP A 112 -7.91 -3.92 -0.09
C TRP A 112 -8.69 -2.90 0.74
N VAL A 113 -10.01 -3.10 0.91
CA VAL A 113 -10.87 -2.22 1.72
C VAL A 113 -10.40 -2.10 3.17
N VAL A 114 -10.14 -3.22 3.85
CA VAL A 114 -9.78 -3.23 5.28
C VAL A 114 -8.48 -2.47 5.52
N ASN A 115 -7.51 -2.58 4.61
CA ASN A 115 -6.24 -1.86 4.71
C ASN A 115 -6.44 -0.34 4.56
N LEU A 116 -7.24 0.08 3.57
CA LEU A 116 -7.53 1.50 3.34
C LEU A 116 -8.39 2.11 4.45
N HIS A 117 -9.39 1.38 4.93
CA HIS A 117 -10.16 1.76 6.12
C HIS A 117 -9.24 1.90 7.34
N GLY A 118 -8.26 1.00 7.52
CA GLY A 118 -7.26 1.11 8.59
C GLY A 118 -6.43 2.39 8.51
N LEU A 119 -6.02 2.80 7.30
CA LEU A 119 -5.34 4.07 7.05
C LEU A 119 -6.23 5.27 7.42
N GLN A 120 -7.47 5.31 6.90
CA GLN A 120 -8.43 6.39 7.20
C GLN A 120 -8.65 6.53 8.70
N ARG A 121 -8.87 5.41 9.39
CA ARG A 121 -9.04 5.38 10.84
C ARG A 121 -7.85 5.95 11.59
N ALA A 122 -6.63 5.58 11.20
CA ALA A 122 -5.43 6.08 11.84
C ALA A 122 -5.29 7.60 11.67
N ILE A 123 -5.60 8.11 10.47
CA ILE A 123 -5.62 9.54 10.18
C ILE A 123 -6.71 10.27 11.01
N GLN A 124 -7.91 9.71 11.10
CA GLN A 124 -9.02 10.31 11.86
C GLN A 124 -8.73 10.33 13.37
N GLU A 125 -8.07 9.29 13.89
CA GLU A 125 -7.82 9.11 15.33
C GLU A 125 -6.63 9.91 15.83
N VAL A 126 -5.58 10.06 15.02
CA VAL A 126 -4.31 10.68 15.45
C VAL A 126 -3.98 11.96 14.67
N GLY A 127 -4.35 12.03 13.40
CA GLY A 127 -4.10 13.16 12.50
C GLY A 127 -3.26 12.79 11.28
N ALA A 128 -3.35 13.63 10.23
CA ALA A 128 -2.73 13.39 8.92
C ALA A 128 -1.36 14.07 8.71
N ALA A 129 -0.87 14.86 9.68
CA ALA A 129 0.22 15.82 9.46
C ALA A 129 1.47 15.18 8.83
N ASN A 130 1.82 13.96 9.27
CA ASN A 130 2.98 13.20 8.80
C ASN A 130 2.61 11.95 8.00
N VAL A 131 1.44 11.94 7.36
CA VAL A 131 0.99 10.86 6.49
C VAL A 131 0.85 11.39 5.07
N ARG A 132 1.43 10.69 4.11
CA ARG A 132 1.17 10.89 2.69
C ARG A 132 0.89 9.57 2.02
N THR A 133 0.13 9.61 0.94
CA THR A 133 -0.19 8.46 0.11
C THR A 133 0.52 8.58 -1.24
N LEU A 134 0.79 7.45 -1.87
CA LEU A 134 1.32 7.43 -3.23
C LEU A 134 0.72 6.23 -3.97
N GLU A 135 0.06 6.55 -5.08
CA GLU A 135 -0.46 5.56 -5.99
C GLU A 135 0.64 4.97 -6.86
N MET A 136 0.62 3.65 -7.03
CA MET A 136 1.58 2.93 -7.85
C MET A 136 1.54 3.38 -9.32
N ALA A 137 0.37 3.69 -9.87
CA ALA A 137 0.23 4.18 -11.24
C ALA A 137 0.98 5.50 -11.44
N VAL A 138 0.81 6.46 -10.52
CA VAL A 138 1.52 7.75 -10.53
C VAL A 138 3.04 7.55 -10.41
N LEU A 139 3.48 6.65 -9.53
CA LEU A 139 4.90 6.33 -9.39
C LEU A 139 5.50 5.78 -10.69
N LEU A 140 4.77 4.93 -11.41
CA LEU A 140 5.26 4.32 -12.64
C LEU A 140 5.20 5.26 -13.85
N SER A 141 4.23 6.17 -13.89
CA SER A 141 4.05 7.10 -15.01
C SER A 141 5.08 8.24 -15.02
N ASP A 142 5.55 8.68 -13.85
CA ASP A 142 6.55 9.76 -13.73
C ASP A 142 7.54 9.45 -12.59
N LEU A 143 8.29 8.36 -12.80
CA LEU A 143 9.19 7.80 -11.80
C LEU A 143 10.27 8.79 -11.31
N PRO A 144 10.99 9.54 -12.18
CA PRO A 144 12.04 10.45 -11.72
C PRO A 144 11.51 11.57 -10.82
N ASN A 145 10.38 12.19 -11.19
CA ASN A 145 9.81 13.27 -10.40
C ASN A 145 9.16 12.75 -9.11
N THR A 146 8.45 11.63 -9.18
CA THR A 146 7.83 11.03 -8.00
C THR A 146 8.90 10.63 -6.98
N LEU A 147 10.04 10.09 -7.40
CA LEU A 147 11.16 9.80 -6.51
C LEU A 147 11.76 11.06 -5.88
N SER A 148 11.84 12.16 -6.63
CA SER A 148 12.28 13.45 -6.08
C SER A 148 11.32 13.95 -5.00
N ASP A 149 10.01 13.84 -5.23
CA ASP A 149 8.98 14.26 -4.28
C ASP A 149 8.97 13.37 -3.03
N VAL A 150 9.11 12.05 -3.19
CA VAL A 150 9.24 11.11 -2.07
C VAL A 150 10.51 11.38 -1.27
N SER A 151 11.64 11.63 -1.92
CA SER A 151 12.91 11.95 -1.25
C SER A 151 12.78 13.23 -0.44
N ARG A 152 12.20 14.29 -1.03
CA ARG A 152 11.94 15.56 -0.35
C ARG A 152 10.99 15.38 0.83
N TYR A 153 9.95 14.57 0.65
CA TYR A 153 9.05 14.22 1.73
C TYR A 153 9.80 13.61 2.90
N PHE A 154 10.72 12.67 2.69
CA PHE A 154 11.55 12.12 3.78
C PHE A 154 12.68 13.04 4.27
N GLY A 155 12.83 14.24 3.70
CA GLY A 155 13.82 15.24 4.12
C GLY A 155 15.15 15.17 3.37
N HIS A 156 15.22 14.44 2.25
CA HIS A 156 16.39 14.36 1.38
C HIS A 156 16.17 15.15 0.08
N GLN A 157 17.06 16.08 -0.23
CA GLN A 157 17.02 16.80 -1.51
C GLN A 157 17.92 16.09 -2.53
N SER A 158 17.32 15.19 -3.32
CA SER A 158 18.07 14.44 -4.33
C SER A 158 18.63 15.36 -5.41
N ASN A 159 19.92 15.22 -5.71
CA ASN A 159 20.53 15.86 -6.88
C ASN A 159 20.31 15.02 -8.16
N ALA A 160 20.61 15.60 -9.32
CA ALA A 160 20.38 14.93 -10.60
C ALA A 160 21.20 13.63 -10.78
N GLN A 161 22.37 13.51 -10.14
CA GLN A 161 23.17 12.29 -10.19
C GLN A 161 22.54 11.18 -9.35
N GLU A 162 22.02 11.49 -8.16
CA GLU A 162 21.31 10.52 -7.33
C GLU A 162 20.04 10.01 -8.01
N ILE A 163 19.24 10.90 -8.61
CA ILE A 163 18.05 10.49 -9.38
C ILE A 163 18.45 9.58 -10.56
N ARG A 164 19.50 9.93 -11.32
CA ARG A 164 19.99 9.05 -12.39
C ARG A 164 20.43 7.68 -11.87
N GLY A 165 21.10 7.62 -10.71
CA GLY A 165 21.50 6.35 -10.10
C GLY A 165 20.30 5.51 -9.63
N MET A 166 19.23 6.15 -9.14
CA MET A 166 17.98 5.46 -8.81
C MET A 166 17.26 4.94 -10.07
N MET A 167 17.45 5.61 -11.22
CA MET A 167 16.92 5.25 -12.54
C MET A 167 17.82 4.33 -13.35
N ASP A 168 18.90 3.84 -12.76
CA ASP A 168 19.76 2.87 -13.43
C ASP A 168 18.95 1.61 -13.78
N HIS A 169 19.14 1.08 -14.98
CA HIS A 169 18.40 -0.08 -15.47
C HIS A 169 18.62 -1.32 -14.58
N GLU A 170 19.75 -1.45 -13.91
CA GLU A 170 19.96 -2.53 -12.94
C GLU A 170 19.05 -2.43 -11.72
N VAL A 171 18.58 -1.21 -11.40
CA VAL A 171 17.67 -0.94 -10.29
C VAL A 171 16.21 -1.05 -10.74
N VAL A 172 15.81 -0.37 -11.83
CA VAL A 172 14.40 -0.31 -12.26
C VAL A 172 14.00 -1.40 -13.24
N GLY A 173 14.95 -1.98 -13.97
CA GLY A 173 14.71 -2.97 -15.02
C GLY A 173 14.69 -4.42 -14.53
N ARG A 174 14.61 -4.65 -13.20
CA ARG A 174 14.63 -6.00 -12.59
C ARG A 174 13.45 -6.23 -11.66
N HIS A 175 12.95 -7.46 -11.63
CA HIS A 175 11.82 -7.80 -10.78
C HIS A 175 12.24 -7.86 -9.31
N ALA A 176 11.56 -7.10 -8.45
CA ALA A 176 11.95 -6.92 -7.05
C ALA A 176 11.94 -8.20 -6.18
N LYS A 177 11.29 -9.27 -6.65
CA LYS A 177 11.24 -10.58 -5.94
C LYS A 177 12.09 -11.65 -6.61
N ASP A 178 12.51 -11.43 -7.86
CA ASP A 178 13.35 -12.34 -8.61
C ASP A 178 14.25 -11.50 -9.53
N GLN A 179 15.43 -11.14 -9.04
CA GLN A 179 16.34 -10.25 -9.75
C GLN A 179 16.91 -10.85 -11.04
N SER A 180 16.69 -12.15 -11.28
CA SER A 180 17.04 -12.81 -12.54
C SER A 180 16.08 -12.45 -13.68
N GLN A 181 14.87 -11.98 -13.35
CA GLN A 181 13.87 -11.59 -14.33
C GLN A 181 13.95 -10.09 -14.64
N LEU A 182 13.87 -9.77 -15.92
CA LEU A 182 13.71 -8.40 -16.38
C LEU A 182 12.33 -7.88 -15.97
N PHE A 183 12.27 -6.60 -15.63
CA PHE A 183 11.04 -5.88 -15.39
C PHE A 183 10.92 -4.75 -16.39
N ASP A 184 9.73 -4.62 -16.96
CA ASP A 184 9.35 -3.51 -17.82
C ASP A 184 7.87 -3.19 -17.55
N VAL A 185 7.53 -1.90 -17.54
CA VAL A 185 6.15 -1.42 -17.43
C VAL A 185 5.31 -1.99 -18.57
N THR A 186 5.85 -2.07 -19.79
CA THR A 186 5.09 -2.64 -20.92
C THR A 186 4.83 -4.13 -20.74
N LEU A 187 5.77 -4.86 -20.14
CA LEU A 187 5.58 -6.28 -19.80
C LEU A 187 4.48 -6.43 -18.74
N ARG A 188 4.52 -5.60 -17.68
CA ARG A 188 3.48 -5.57 -16.64
C ARG A 188 2.09 -5.35 -17.25
N ASP A 189 1.97 -4.40 -18.18
CA ASP A 189 0.68 -4.05 -18.79
C ASP A 189 0.18 -5.17 -19.71
N ARG A 190 1.06 -5.83 -20.48
CA ARG A 190 0.69 -7.02 -21.27
C ARG A 190 0.21 -8.18 -20.40
N GLU A 191 0.88 -8.42 -19.27
CA GLU A 191 0.45 -9.45 -18.33
C GLU A 191 -0.92 -9.13 -17.73
N ALA A 192 -1.17 -7.85 -17.40
CA ALA A 192 -2.47 -7.40 -16.91
C ALA A 192 -3.57 -7.61 -17.96
N LEU A 193 -3.32 -7.23 -19.22
CA LEU A 193 -4.24 -7.46 -20.34
C LEU A 193 -4.54 -8.95 -20.55
N THR A 194 -3.53 -9.82 -20.44
CA THR A 194 -3.71 -11.27 -20.56
C THR A 194 -4.63 -11.84 -19.47
N ILE A 195 -4.54 -11.31 -18.26
CA ILE A 195 -5.42 -11.70 -17.15
C ILE A 195 -6.83 -11.17 -17.37
N LEU A 196 -6.97 -9.93 -17.81
CA LEU A 196 -8.27 -9.31 -18.06
C LEU A 196 -9.01 -9.96 -19.25
N ASP A 197 -8.29 -10.40 -20.28
CA ASP A 197 -8.87 -11.17 -21.39
C ASP A 197 -9.51 -12.47 -20.89
N ARG A 198 -8.83 -13.16 -19.96
CA ARG A 198 -9.30 -14.46 -19.43
C ARG A 198 -10.30 -14.37 -18.28
N PHE A 199 -10.15 -13.36 -17.42
CA PHE A 199 -10.85 -13.26 -16.13
C PHE A 199 -11.51 -11.90 -15.88
N GLY A 200 -11.60 -11.04 -16.90
CA GLY A 200 -12.22 -9.72 -16.81
C GLY A 200 -13.63 -9.75 -16.21
N PRO A 201 -14.52 -10.68 -16.62
CA PRO A 201 -15.86 -10.79 -16.02
C PRO A 201 -15.84 -11.07 -14.51
N GLU A 202 -14.92 -11.90 -14.02
CA GLU A 202 -14.75 -12.20 -12.59
C GLU A 202 -14.25 -10.98 -11.82
N VAL A 203 -13.25 -10.28 -12.38
CA VAL A 203 -12.70 -9.05 -11.79
C VAL A 203 -13.77 -7.98 -11.69
N GLU A 204 -14.56 -7.78 -12.75
CA GLU A 204 -15.62 -6.78 -12.77
C GLU A 204 -16.75 -7.11 -11.79
N ARG A 205 -17.16 -8.38 -11.69
CA ARG A 205 -18.13 -8.81 -10.66
C ARG A 205 -17.62 -8.55 -9.23
N ALA A 206 -16.34 -8.77 -8.97
CA ALA A 206 -15.75 -8.52 -7.66
C ALA A 206 -15.67 -7.01 -7.34
N LYS A 207 -15.36 -6.17 -8.33
CA LYS A 207 -15.40 -4.70 -8.21
C LYS A 207 -16.81 -4.20 -7.91
N GLN A 208 -17.80 -4.62 -8.70
CA GLN A 208 -19.20 -4.25 -8.51
C GLN A 208 -19.74 -4.71 -7.15
N TRP A 209 -19.33 -5.90 -6.68
CA TRP A 209 -19.75 -6.42 -5.39
C TRP A 209 -19.24 -5.59 -4.21
N ILE A 210 -17.99 -5.09 -4.26
CA ILE A 210 -17.41 -4.32 -3.16
C ILE A 210 -17.71 -2.82 -3.25
N GLN A 211 -18.06 -2.31 -4.43
CA GLN A 211 -18.27 -0.89 -4.71
C GLN A 211 -19.17 -0.16 -3.70
N PRO A 212 -20.33 -0.70 -3.28
CA PRO A 212 -21.18 -0.01 -2.30
C PRO A 212 -20.47 0.28 -0.98
N LEU A 213 -19.57 -0.61 -0.54
CA LEU A 213 -18.80 -0.44 0.68
C LEU A 213 -17.66 0.58 0.50
N VAL A 214 -17.05 0.63 -0.69
CA VAL A 214 -16.03 1.63 -1.05
C VAL A 214 -16.64 3.04 -1.01
N GLU A 215 -17.85 3.19 -1.53
CA GLU A 215 -18.62 4.44 -1.55
C GLU A 215 -19.09 4.83 -0.15
N GLU A 216 -19.64 3.89 0.63
CA GLU A 216 -20.06 4.13 2.02
C GLU A 216 -18.92 4.70 2.88
N LEU A 217 -17.70 4.19 2.67
CA LEU A 217 -16.50 4.55 3.44
C LEU A 217 -15.73 5.74 2.84
N ASP A 218 -16.13 6.25 1.68
CA ASP A 218 -15.42 7.31 0.94
C ASP A 218 -13.90 7.05 0.82
N LEU A 219 -13.53 5.81 0.48
CA LEU A 219 -12.13 5.36 0.54
C LEU A 219 -11.23 6.16 -0.42
N THR A 220 -11.67 6.32 -1.66
CA THR A 220 -10.85 6.91 -2.74
C THR A 220 -10.51 8.37 -2.44
N SER A 221 -11.52 9.22 -2.20
CA SER A 221 -11.30 10.64 -1.95
C SER A 221 -10.49 10.90 -0.69
N SER A 222 -10.70 10.09 0.36
CA SER A 222 -9.88 10.20 1.57
C SER A 222 -8.40 9.91 1.33
N ILE A 223 -8.05 8.94 0.48
CA ILE A 223 -6.66 8.59 0.18
C ILE A 223 -6.02 9.65 -0.71
N GLU A 224 -6.72 10.10 -1.74
CA GLU A 224 -6.23 11.10 -2.69
C GLU A 224 -5.97 12.45 -2.02
N SER A 225 -6.75 12.81 -0.99
CA SER A 225 -6.54 14.02 -0.19
C SER A 225 -5.15 14.08 0.48
N GLN A 226 -4.47 12.94 0.59
CA GLN A 226 -3.15 12.80 1.21
C GLN A 226 -2.02 12.56 0.20
N ALA A 227 -2.26 12.72 -1.10
CA ALA A 227 -1.27 12.41 -2.13
C ALA A 227 0.05 13.18 -1.91
N VAL A 228 1.19 12.49 -1.98
CA VAL A 228 2.53 13.10 -1.85
C VAL A 228 2.85 14.07 -2.99
N THR A 229 2.21 13.87 -4.15
CA THR A 229 2.38 14.65 -5.38
C THR A 229 1.37 15.80 -5.52
N SER A 230 0.55 16.07 -4.49
CA SER A 230 -0.51 17.08 -4.54
C SER A 230 0.05 18.45 -4.97
N GLY A 231 -0.35 18.91 -6.16
CA GLY A 231 0.19 20.11 -6.82
C GLY A 231 0.47 19.96 -8.33
N ARG A 232 0.43 18.72 -8.87
CA ARG A 232 0.45 18.45 -10.32
C ARG A 232 -0.90 17.88 -10.77
N PRO A 233 -1.48 18.33 -11.89
CA PRO A 233 -2.65 17.67 -12.46
C PRO A 233 -2.29 16.22 -12.78
N LEU A 234 -3.18 15.29 -12.44
CA LEU A 234 -3.19 13.96 -13.05
C LEU A 234 -3.16 14.18 -14.56
N SER A 235 -2.17 13.63 -15.27
CA SER A 235 -2.18 13.69 -16.73
C SER A 235 -3.51 13.06 -17.16
N ALA A 236 -4.37 13.87 -17.75
CA ALA A 236 -5.55 13.39 -18.44
C ALA A 236 -5.09 12.24 -19.34
N GLY A 237 -5.76 11.09 -19.24
CA GLY A 237 -5.50 9.98 -20.15
C GLY A 237 -5.56 10.50 -21.57
N ASP A 238 -4.44 10.41 -22.27
CA ASP A 238 -4.39 10.64 -23.70
C ASP A 238 -5.05 9.43 -24.38
N VAL A 239 -6.27 9.69 -24.84
CA VAL A 239 -6.98 9.19 -26.04
C VAL A 239 -6.50 7.86 -26.65
#